data_AF-A0A920KDR7-F1
#
_entry.id   AF-A0A920KDR7-F1
#
_cell.length_a   1.000
_cell.length_b   1.000
_cell.length_c   1.000
_cell.angle_alpha   90.00
_cell.angle_beta   90.00
_cell.angle_gamma   90.00
#
_symmetry.space_group_name_H-M   'P 1'
#
loop_
_entity.id
_entity.type
_entity.pdbx_description
1 polymer ?
#
loop_
_entity_poly.entity_id
_entity_poly.type
_entity_poly.pdbx_seq_one_letter_code
_entity_poly.pdbx_strand_id
1 'polypeptide(L)'
;MCGISGIFDWNSLKNADHIASIMKDAQDHRGPDFNSTYKDENILISHNRLSIIDLDHHSNQPMHSNLGDVVISYNGELYNYLNLKSELEATYSFKTQSDTEVIIASYLKWGIRMLDRFEGMFAFALWDKAKKTTFSCKR
;
A
#
# COMPACT_ATOMS: atom_id res chain seq x y z
N MET A 1 -9.27 -2.90 11.84
CA MET A 1 -8.26 -2.13 11.08
C MET A 1 -7.23 -3.09 10.56
N CYS A 2 -6.90 -3.03 9.27
CA CYS A 2 -5.96 -3.89 8.56
C CYS A 2 -4.59 -4.05 9.26
N GLY A 3 -3.81 -5.05 8.85
CA GLY A 3 -2.42 -5.26 9.23
C GLY A 3 -1.47 -4.96 8.08
N ILE A 4 -0.35 -4.30 8.36
CA ILE A 4 0.77 -4.13 7.42
C ILE A 4 2.00 -4.76 8.07
N SER A 5 2.70 -5.59 7.31
CA SER A 5 4.02 -6.12 7.68
C SER A 5 4.92 -6.17 6.45
N GLY A 6 6.23 -6.16 6.64
CA GLY A 6 7.16 -6.20 5.53
C GLY A 6 8.61 -6.38 5.96
N ILE A 7 9.44 -6.82 5.02
CA ILE A 7 10.87 -7.06 5.18
C ILE A 7 11.57 -6.28 4.08
N PHE A 8 12.62 -5.56 4.44
CA PHE A 8 13.52 -4.95 3.47
C PHE A 8 14.94 -5.41 3.78
N ASP A 9 15.59 -6.02 2.79
CA ASP A 9 16.93 -6.58 2.93
C ASP A 9 17.76 -6.30 1.66
N TRP A 10 18.85 -5.54 1.83
CA TRP A 10 19.77 -5.20 0.75
C TRP A 10 20.62 -6.38 0.27
N ASN A 11 20.80 -7.41 1.09
CA ASN A 11 21.75 -8.49 0.83
C ASN A 11 21.08 -9.74 0.27
N SER A 12 19.86 -10.07 0.74
CA SER A 12 18.96 -11.07 0.13
C SER A 12 17.80 -11.37 1.09
N LEU A 13 16.60 -11.57 0.58
CA LEU A 13 15.43 -12.02 1.34
C LEU A 13 15.49 -13.51 1.78
N LYS A 14 16.54 -13.92 2.48
CA LYS A 14 16.66 -15.30 3.01
C LYS A 14 15.54 -15.56 4.04
N ASN A 15 14.84 -16.68 3.88
CA ASN A 15 13.71 -17.09 4.73
C ASN A 15 12.55 -16.07 4.80
N ALA A 16 12.50 -15.10 3.87
CA ALA A 16 11.51 -14.02 3.93
C ALA A 16 10.07 -14.54 3.88
N ASP A 17 9.79 -15.62 3.13
CA ASP A 17 8.45 -16.19 3.05
C ASP A 17 8.01 -16.79 4.40
N HIS A 18 8.94 -17.45 5.11
CA HIS A 18 8.66 -18.00 6.45
C HIS A 18 8.41 -16.89 7.47
N ILE A 19 9.27 -15.86 7.48
CA ILE A 19 9.11 -14.70 8.36
C ILE A 19 7.81 -13.95 8.02
N ALA A 20 7.48 -13.81 6.73
CA ALA A 20 6.23 -13.22 6.28
C ALA A 20 5.00 -13.96 6.77
N SER A 21 5.02 -15.29 6.76
CA SER A 21 3.93 -16.10 7.35
C SER A 21 3.77 -15.78 8.83
N ILE A 22 4.87 -15.84 9.61
CA ILE A 22 4.84 -15.55 11.05
C ILE A 22 4.29 -14.15 11.34
N MET A 23 4.74 -13.14 10.59
CA MET A 23 4.27 -11.76 10.77
C MET A 23 2.79 -11.60 10.42
N LYS A 24 2.30 -12.28 9.37
CA LYS A 24 0.88 -12.26 9.00
C LYS A 24 0.02 -12.95 10.06
N ASP A 25 0.43 -14.13 10.53
CA ASP A 25 -0.30 -14.90 11.53
C ASP A 25 -0.40 -14.13 12.86
N ALA A 26 0.67 -13.46 13.26
CA ALA A 26 0.68 -12.60 14.45
C ALA A 26 -0.31 -11.40 14.35
N GLN A 27 -0.68 -11.02 13.13
CA GLN A 27 -1.61 -9.91 12.85
C GLN A 27 -2.97 -10.41 12.28
N ASP A 28 -3.28 -11.69 12.35
CA ASP A 28 -4.49 -12.28 11.73
C ASP A 28 -5.79 -11.60 12.23
N HIS A 29 -5.86 -11.33 13.53
CA HIS A 29 -6.97 -10.60 14.18
C HIS A 29 -7.25 -9.20 13.62
N ARG A 30 -6.31 -8.62 12.84
CA ARG A 30 -6.44 -7.27 12.25
C ARG A 30 -7.06 -7.28 10.84
N GLY A 31 -7.25 -8.43 10.22
CA GLY A 31 -7.81 -8.49 8.86
C GLY A 31 -8.00 -9.90 8.35
N PRO A 32 -9.03 -10.62 8.83
CA PRO A 32 -9.27 -12.01 8.48
C PRO A 32 -9.90 -12.19 7.08
N ASP A 33 -10.36 -11.11 6.44
CA ASP A 33 -11.18 -11.22 5.22
C ASP A 33 -10.33 -11.54 3.98
N PHE A 34 -9.12 -10.99 3.92
CA PHE A 34 -8.19 -11.23 2.84
C PHE A 34 -6.76 -11.03 3.30
N ASN A 35 -5.84 -11.89 2.86
CA ASN A 35 -4.42 -11.70 3.09
C ASN A 35 -3.64 -11.92 1.80
N SER A 36 -2.60 -11.12 1.58
CA SER A 36 -1.67 -11.36 0.49
C SER A 36 -0.29 -10.79 0.76
N THR A 37 0.67 -11.22 -0.06
CA THR A 37 2.08 -10.84 0.06
C THR A 37 2.63 -10.52 -1.33
N TYR A 38 3.22 -9.34 -1.46
CA TYR A 38 4.07 -8.96 -2.58
C TYR A 38 5.54 -9.24 -2.24
N LYS A 39 6.29 -9.74 -3.21
CA LYS A 39 7.73 -10.01 -3.08
C LYS A 39 8.48 -9.54 -4.32
N ASP A 40 9.62 -8.91 -4.08
CA ASP A 40 10.61 -8.50 -5.07
C ASP A 40 12.01 -8.94 -4.60
N GLU A 41 13.07 -8.58 -5.31
CA GLU A 41 14.47 -8.94 -4.97
C GLU A 41 14.86 -8.57 -3.53
N ASN A 42 14.53 -7.34 -3.09
CA ASN A 42 14.97 -6.76 -1.82
C ASN A 42 13.84 -6.44 -0.85
N ILE A 43 12.58 -6.65 -1.24
CA ILE A 43 11.44 -6.27 -0.42
C ILE A 43 10.35 -7.34 -0.42
N LEU A 44 9.73 -7.51 0.74
CA LEU A 44 8.49 -8.24 0.91
C LEU A 44 7.50 -7.34 1.64
N ILE A 45 6.28 -7.22 1.11
CA ILE A 45 5.20 -6.44 1.73
C ILE A 45 4.00 -7.37 1.87
N SER A 46 3.47 -7.49 3.08
CA SER A 46 2.28 -8.26 3.40
C SER A 46 1.16 -7.35 3.87
N HIS A 47 -0.07 -7.76 3.59
CA HIS A 47 -1.28 -7.06 4.02
C HIS A 47 -2.33 -8.05 4.51
N ASN A 48 -2.92 -7.76 5.67
CA ASN A 48 -4.11 -8.43 6.19
C ASN A 48 -5.26 -7.43 6.16
N ARG A 49 -6.27 -7.69 5.35
CA ARG A 49 -7.37 -6.76 5.05
C ARG A 49 -8.57 -7.03 5.96
N LEU A 50 -9.07 -5.99 6.59
CA LEU A 50 -10.42 -5.96 7.16
C LEU A 50 -11.29 -5.07 6.26
N SER A 51 -12.26 -5.69 5.61
CA SER A 51 -13.09 -5.10 4.58
C SER A 51 -14.30 -4.42 5.23
N ILE A 52 -14.14 -3.18 5.69
CA ILE A 52 -15.23 -2.43 6.37
C ILE A 52 -16.04 -1.59 5.37
N ILE A 53 -15.38 -0.74 4.59
CA ILE A 53 -16.04 0.27 3.74
C ILE A 53 -16.04 -0.16 2.27
N ASP A 54 -14.90 -0.68 1.79
CA ASP A 54 -14.73 -1.10 0.41
C ASP A 54 -14.69 -2.64 0.35
N LEU A 55 -15.74 -3.25 -0.18
CA LEU A 55 -15.81 -4.71 -0.37
C LEU A 55 -15.26 -5.14 -1.74
N ASP A 56 -14.82 -4.20 -2.58
CA ASP A 56 -14.30 -4.52 -3.89
C ASP A 56 -12.94 -5.22 -3.78
N HIS A 57 -12.85 -6.40 -4.37
CA HIS A 57 -11.61 -7.16 -4.54
C HIS A 57 -10.53 -6.39 -5.32
N HIS A 58 -10.89 -5.43 -6.17
CA HIS A 58 -9.92 -4.55 -6.83
C HIS A 58 -9.15 -3.66 -5.86
N SER A 59 -9.67 -3.48 -4.64
CA SER A 59 -9.05 -2.75 -3.55
C SER A 59 -8.30 -3.68 -2.58
N ASN A 60 -8.04 -4.92 -2.99
CA ASN A 60 -7.13 -5.81 -2.27
C ASN A 60 -5.69 -5.30 -2.34
N GLN A 61 -4.95 -5.56 -1.27
CA GLN A 61 -3.60 -5.06 -1.08
C GLN A 61 -2.62 -6.21 -0.79
N PRO A 62 -1.32 -6.08 -1.12
CA PRO A 62 -0.67 -4.88 -1.69
C PRO A 62 -1.18 -4.46 -3.07
N MET A 63 -1.50 -3.18 -3.22
CA MET A 63 -2.05 -2.61 -4.45
C MET A 63 -0.92 -2.16 -5.38
N HIS A 64 -1.13 -2.33 -6.68
CA HIS A 64 -0.16 -1.97 -7.73
C HIS A 64 -0.63 -0.74 -8.51
N SER A 65 0.32 0.09 -8.95
CA SER A 65 0.07 1.12 -9.96
C SER A 65 -0.37 0.51 -11.28
N ASN A 66 -0.90 1.34 -12.18
CA ASN A 66 -1.30 0.91 -13.52
C ASN A 66 -0.20 0.21 -14.33
N LEU A 67 1.05 0.60 -14.13
CA LEU A 67 2.22 -0.02 -14.78
C LEU A 67 2.88 -1.11 -13.92
N GLY A 68 2.41 -1.31 -12.68
CA GLY A 68 2.97 -2.28 -11.74
C GLY A 68 4.35 -1.92 -11.18
N ASP A 69 4.82 -0.70 -11.41
CA ASP A 69 6.11 -0.16 -10.99
C ASP A 69 6.11 0.41 -9.56
N VAL A 70 4.93 0.68 -9.01
CA VAL A 70 4.73 1.08 -7.62
C VAL A 70 3.79 0.10 -6.93
N VAL A 71 4.15 -0.31 -5.71
CA VAL A 71 3.37 -1.25 -4.89
C VAL A 71 3.15 -0.65 -3.51
N ILE A 72 1.94 -0.71 -2.97
CA ILE A 72 1.62 -0.13 -1.65
C ILE A 72 0.83 -1.12 -0.77
N SER A 73 1.12 -1.10 0.52
CA SER A 73 0.23 -1.61 1.57
C SER A 73 -0.11 -0.46 2.51
N TYR A 74 -1.39 -0.26 2.79
CA TYR A 74 -1.98 0.94 3.38
C TYR A 74 -3.08 0.54 4.37
N ASN A 75 -3.09 1.21 5.52
CA ASN A 75 -4.03 0.99 6.60
C ASN A 75 -4.41 2.34 7.18
N GLY A 76 -5.64 2.77 6.95
CA GLY A 76 -6.11 4.07 7.36
C GLY A 76 -7.26 4.55 6.51
N GLU A 77 -7.54 5.83 6.64
CA GLU A 77 -8.54 6.57 5.87
C GLU A 77 -7.94 7.92 5.47
N LEU A 78 -7.91 8.19 4.15
CA LEU A 78 -7.50 9.48 3.60
C LEU A 78 -8.77 10.28 3.33
N TYR A 79 -9.14 11.16 4.25
CA TYR A 79 -10.42 11.86 4.25
C TYR A 79 -10.63 12.74 3.02
N ASN A 80 -9.57 13.37 2.53
CA ASN A 80 -9.64 14.26 1.37
C ASN A 80 -9.37 13.55 0.02
N TYR A 81 -9.46 12.21 -0.04
CA TYR A 81 -9.13 11.44 -1.25
C TYR A 81 -9.97 11.82 -2.47
N LEU A 82 -11.25 12.18 -2.31
CA LEU A 82 -12.11 12.58 -3.44
C LEU A 82 -11.63 13.89 -4.10
N ASN A 83 -11.19 14.86 -3.29
CA ASN A 83 -10.65 16.12 -3.78
C ASN A 83 -9.34 15.86 -4.54
N LEU A 84 -8.43 15.08 -3.94
CA LEU A 84 -7.16 14.71 -4.56
C LEU A 84 -7.37 13.89 -5.84
N LYS A 85 -8.33 12.97 -5.85
CA LYS A 85 -8.69 12.17 -7.03
C LYS A 85 -9.11 13.07 -8.19
N SER A 86 -10.02 14.02 -7.95
CA SER A 86 -10.47 14.96 -8.97
C SER A 86 -9.31 15.78 -9.56
N GLU A 87 -8.35 16.21 -8.73
CA GLU A 87 -7.15 16.91 -9.21
C GLU A 87 -6.22 16.03 -10.05
N LEU A 88 -6.20 14.72 -9.78
CA LEU A 88 -5.29 13.76 -10.39
C LEU A 88 -5.87 13.07 -11.63
N GLU A 89 -7.19 13.09 -11.82
CA GLU A 89 -7.91 12.43 -12.93
C GLU A 89 -7.37 12.81 -14.31
N ALA A 90 -6.90 14.06 -14.49
CA ALA A 90 -6.29 14.50 -15.74
C ALA A 90 -4.93 13.85 -16.05
N THR A 91 -4.29 13.23 -15.06
CA THR A 91 -2.92 12.69 -15.16
C THR A 91 -2.80 11.23 -14.73
N TYR A 92 -3.85 10.64 -14.17
CA TYR A 92 -3.87 9.26 -13.72
C TYR A 92 -5.24 8.62 -14.01
N SER A 93 -5.24 7.48 -14.68
CA SER A 93 -6.45 6.72 -14.98
C SER A 93 -6.80 5.78 -13.83
N PHE A 94 -7.71 6.21 -12.95
CA PHE A 94 -8.16 5.41 -11.80
C PHE A 94 -8.95 4.17 -12.24
N LYS A 95 -8.69 3.04 -11.58
CA LYS A 95 -9.40 1.77 -11.79
C LYS A 95 -10.33 1.42 -10.62
N THR A 96 -10.17 2.07 -9.48
CA THR A 96 -10.92 1.83 -8.25
C THR A 96 -11.49 3.14 -7.72
N GLN A 97 -12.37 3.02 -6.72
CA GLN A 97 -12.82 4.15 -5.90
C GLN A 97 -12.08 4.22 -4.56
N SER A 98 -11.03 3.42 -4.37
CA SER A 98 -10.26 3.35 -3.14
C SER A 98 -9.36 4.55 -2.97
N ASP A 99 -9.27 5.03 -1.74
CA ASP A 99 -8.29 6.02 -1.31
C ASP A 99 -6.83 5.53 -1.48
N THR A 100 -6.60 4.22 -1.41
CA THR A 100 -5.27 3.62 -1.62
C THR A 100 -4.72 3.93 -3.00
N GLU A 101 -5.55 3.89 -4.04
CA GLU A 101 -5.13 4.22 -5.41
C GLU A 101 -4.79 5.71 -5.55
N VAL A 102 -5.48 6.58 -4.80
CA VAL A 102 -5.17 8.02 -4.73
C VAL A 102 -3.77 8.24 -4.16
N ILE A 103 -3.32 7.43 -3.21
CA ILE A 103 -1.96 7.52 -2.67
C ILE A 103 -0.92 7.16 -3.74
N ILE A 104 -1.16 6.10 -4.52
CA ILE A 104 -0.28 5.73 -5.64
C ILE A 104 -0.21 6.87 -6.67
N ALA A 105 -1.37 7.39 -7.10
CA ALA A 105 -1.44 8.48 -8.07
C ALA A 105 -0.73 9.75 -7.55
N SER A 106 -0.91 10.07 -6.26
CA SER A 106 -0.26 11.20 -5.60
C SER A 106 1.26 11.02 -5.53
N TYR A 107 1.74 9.82 -5.22
CA TYR A 107 3.17 9.50 -5.22
C TYR A 107 3.77 9.66 -6.63
N LEU A 108 3.11 9.15 -7.66
CA LEU A 108 3.57 9.27 -9.04
C LEU A 108 3.61 10.74 -9.50
N LYS A 109 2.68 11.57 -9.03
CA LYS A 109 2.60 12.99 -9.41
C LYS A 109 3.55 13.89 -8.62
N TRP A 110 3.62 13.74 -7.30
CA TRP A 110 4.27 14.68 -6.39
C TRP A 110 5.44 14.06 -5.60
N GLY A 111 5.66 12.75 -5.69
CA GLY A 111 6.59 12.02 -4.84
C GLY A 111 6.20 12.11 -3.37
N ILE A 112 7.19 12.12 -2.47
CA ILE A 112 6.97 12.19 -1.02
C ILE A 112 6.25 13.47 -0.56
N ARG A 113 6.28 14.55 -1.36
CA ARG A 113 5.54 15.80 -1.05
C ARG A 113 4.03 15.62 -1.09
N MET A 114 3.53 14.47 -1.53
CA MET A 114 2.11 14.13 -1.38
C MET A 114 1.64 14.21 0.09
N LEU A 115 2.52 13.94 1.06
CA LEU A 115 2.18 13.93 2.48
C LEU A 115 1.69 15.29 2.99
N ASP A 116 2.19 16.39 2.42
CA ASP A 116 1.78 17.75 2.75
C ASP A 116 0.32 18.03 2.35
N ARG A 117 -0.24 17.20 1.45
CA ARG A 117 -1.60 17.34 0.92
C ARG A 117 -2.60 16.38 1.56
N PHE A 118 -2.14 15.45 2.40
CA PHE A 118 -3.00 14.41 2.96
C PHE A 118 -3.66 14.86 4.26
N GLU A 119 -4.97 14.63 4.34
CA GLU A 119 -5.78 14.79 5.54
C GLU A 119 -6.36 13.42 5.90
N GLY A 120 -6.00 12.88 7.07
CA GLY A 120 -6.38 11.52 7.42
C GLY A 120 -5.57 10.95 8.55
N MET A 121 -5.88 9.70 8.86
CA MET A 121 -5.11 8.84 9.76
C MET A 121 -4.69 7.60 8.97
N PHE A 122 -3.39 7.36 8.85
CA PHE A 122 -2.91 6.26 8.01
C PHE A 122 -1.50 5.81 8.35
N ALA A 123 -1.24 4.55 8.02
CA ALA A 123 0.10 4.02 7.85
C ALA A 123 0.21 3.36 6.47
N PHE A 124 1.35 3.51 5.82
CA PHE A 124 1.63 2.76 4.59
C PHE A 124 3.11 2.37 4.45
N ALA A 125 3.34 1.37 3.62
CA ALA A 125 4.63 1.03 3.04
C ALA A 125 4.46 0.98 1.50
N LEU A 126 5.28 1.75 0.79
CA LEU A 126 5.28 1.88 -0.66
C LEU A 126 6.64 1.50 -1.23
N TRP A 127 6.65 0.62 -2.23
CA TRP A 127 7.82 0.22 -2.99
C TRP A 127 7.80 0.82 -4.40
N ASP A 128 8.85 1.55 -4.75
CA ASP A 128 9.09 2.03 -6.11
C ASP A 128 10.18 1.16 -6.76
N LYS A 129 9.76 0.35 -7.74
CA LYS A 129 10.62 -0.64 -8.42
C LYS A 129 11.67 0.05 -9.28
N ALA A 130 11.32 1.14 -9.95
CA ALA A 130 12.22 1.88 -10.82
C ALA A 130 13.35 2.53 -10.01
N LYS A 131 13.02 3.05 -8.82
CA LYS A 131 14.01 3.66 -7.91
C LYS A 131 14.67 2.67 -6.95
N LYS A 132 14.24 1.40 -6.92
CA LYS A 132 14.59 0.42 -5.88
C LYS A 132 14.53 1.02 -4.46
N THR A 133 13.47 1.79 -4.18
CA THR A 133 13.33 2.54 -2.93
C THR A 133 12.01 2.24 -2.25
N THR A 134 12.05 2.04 -0.94
CA THR A 134 10.85 1.90 -0.11
C THR A 134 10.63 3.16 0.72
N PHE A 135 9.37 3.55 0.86
CA PHE A 135 8.94 4.64 1.73
C PHE A 135 7.88 4.12 2.68
N SER A 136 8.05 4.40 3.98
CA SER A 136 7.02 4.15 4.98
C SER A 136 6.67 5.42 5.71
N CYS A 137 5.38 5.54 6.04
CA CYS A 137 4.84 6.70 6.74
C CYS A 137 3.78 6.24 7.73
N LYS A 138 3.64 6.99 8.83
CA LYS A 138 2.55 6.88 9.79
C LYS A 138 2.14 8.29 10.21
N ARG A 139 0.85 8.59 10.11
CA ARG A 139 0.22 9.84 10.53
C ARG A 139 -1.10 9.58 11.23
#